data_AF-A0A6N6KZJ1-F1
#
_entry.id   AF-A0A6N6KZJ1-F1
#
_cell.length_a   1.000
_cell.length_b   1.000
_cell.length_c   1.000
_cell.angle_alpha   90.00
_cell.angle_beta   90.00
_cell.angle_gamma   90.00
#
_symmetry.space_group_name_H-M   'P 1'
#
loop_
_entity.id
_entity.type
_entity.pdbx_description
1 polymer ?
#
loop_
_entity_poly.entity_id
_entity_poly.type
_entity_poly.pdbx_seq_one_letter_code
_entity_poly.pdbx_strand_id
1 'polypeptide(L)'
;MNLRAGQVSKLMDISGASLRNYVKWFAQFLSDDATKGSGRYFSASDLSILEEARRLLRAGWKVDEVSEELKLFNPEERPIQLGEDGEVVLAESQRGEVNLMHQLIATYEGRLQDKDVLIQELKEGKARQMEKLDDLRKENEALKTSLEELERLAPQSVGRNYLGRLPNR
;
A
#
# COMPACT_ATOMS: atom_id res chain seq x y z
N MET A 1 40.02 7.48 -7.41
CA MET A 1 40.05 8.68 -8.27
C MET A 1 39.17 9.74 -7.61
N ASN A 2 39.62 10.99 -7.55
CA ASN A 2 38.87 12.07 -6.90
C ASN A 2 38.35 13.06 -7.96
N LEU A 3 37.07 13.44 -7.86
CA LEU A 3 36.41 14.33 -8.82
C LEU A 3 36.27 15.75 -8.27
N ARG A 4 36.40 16.76 -9.13
CA ARG A 4 36.10 18.16 -8.78
C ARG A 4 34.60 18.41 -8.80
N ALA A 5 34.14 19.42 -8.06
CA ALA A 5 32.72 19.81 -8.00
C ALA A 5 32.04 19.98 -9.38
N GLY A 6 32.76 20.53 -10.36
CA GLY A 6 32.23 20.67 -11.72
C GLY A 6 32.03 19.33 -12.44
N GLN A 7 32.91 18.35 -12.20
CA GLN A 7 32.76 16.99 -12.73
C GLN A 7 31.60 16.28 -12.04
N VAL A 8 31.50 16.38 -10.70
CA VAL A 8 30.39 15.79 -9.94
C VAL A 8 29.04 16.36 -10.36
N SER A 9 28.95 17.69 -10.55
CA SER A 9 27.70 18.32 -10.99
C SER A 9 27.24 17.80 -12.36
N LYS A 10 28.17 17.61 -13.30
CA LYS A 10 27.89 17.02 -14.62
C LYS A 10 27.51 15.54 -14.50
N LEU A 11 28.30 14.80 -13.73
CA LEU A 11 28.14 13.37 -13.51
C LEU A 11 26.77 13.02 -12.95
N MET A 12 26.35 13.78 -11.94
CA MET A 12 25.06 13.60 -11.29
C MET A 12 23.94 14.37 -12.00
N ASP A 13 24.18 15.05 -13.12
CA ASP A 13 23.16 15.89 -13.78
C ASP A 13 22.40 16.80 -12.79
N ILE A 14 23.15 17.57 -12.00
CA ILE A 14 22.61 18.56 -11.06
C ILE A 14 23.33 19.90 -11.23
N SER A 15 22.63 20.98 -10.87
CA SER A 15 23.27 22.29 -10.86
C SER A 15 24.36 22.36 -9.78
N GLY A 16 25.39 23.18 -10.01
CA GLY A 16 26.41 23.44 -9.00
C GLY A 16 25.84 24.07 -7.71
N ALA A 17 24.68 24.74 -7.78
CA ALA A 17 23.97 25.24 -6.61
C ALA A 17 23.33 24.12 -5.80
N SER A 18 22.70 23.15 -6.48
CA SER A 18 22.13 21.95 -5.86
C SER A 18 23.22 21.13 -5.18
N LEU A 19 24.37 20.93 -5.84
CA LEU A 19 25.52 20.23 -5.25
C LEU A 19 26.02 20.94 -3.97
N ARG A 20 26.10 22.28 -3.97
CA ARG A 20 26.47 23.03 -2.75
C ARG A 20 25.47 22.83 -1.61
N ASN A 21 24.17 22.78 -1.91
CA ASN A 21 23.14 22.53 -0.90
C ASN A 21 23.27 21.12 -0.32
N TYR A 22 23.51 20.12 -1.19
CA TYR A 22 23.67 18.73 -0.74
C TYR A 22 24.89 18.58 0.16
N VAL A 23 26.03 19.18 -0.23
CA VAL A 23 27.24 19.20 0.61
C VAL A 23 26.97 19.90 1.94
N LYS A 24 26.16 20.96 1.95
CA LYS A 24 25.81 21.67 3.20
C LYS A 24 24.93 20.83 4.11
N TRP A 25 23.91 20.16 3.55
CA TRP A 25 22.95 19.36 4.34
C TRP A 25 23.57 18.08 4.87
N PHE A 26 24.40 17.41 4.07
CA PHE A 26 24.94 16.09 4.36
C PHE A 26 26.43 16.11 4.71
N ALA A 27 26.97 17.27 5.09
CA ALA A 27 28.39 17.47 5.38
C ALA A 27 28.96 16.42 6.36
N GLN A 28 28.18 16.01 7.36
CA GLN A 28 28.59 15.04 8.38
C GLN A 28 28.84 13.61 7.85
N PHE A 29 28.34 13.29 6.66
CA PHE A 29 28.51 11.99 6.02
C PHE A 29 29.59 12.02 4.93
N LEU A 30 30.04 13.21 4.54
CA LEU A 30 31.02 13.38 3.48
C LEU A 30 32.43 13.50 4.04
N SER A 31 33.42 13.21 3.21
CA SER A 31 34.83 13.43 3.52
C SER A 31 35.15 14.91 3.73
N ASP A 32 36.19 15.18 4.53
CA ASP A 32 36.69 16.55 4.75
C ASP A 32 37.07 17.24 3.44
N ASP A 33 37.56 16.48 2.45
CA ASP A 33 37.93 17.02 1.14
C ASP A 33 36.71 17.47 0.33
N ALA A 34 35.56 16.81 0.50
CA ALA A 34 34.31 17.14 -0.17
C ALA A 34 33.62 18.36 0.45
N THR A 35 33.86 18.63 1.74
CA THR A 35 33.25 19.74 2.48
C THR A 35 34.05 21.05 2.44
N LYS A 36 35.29 21.02 1.93
CA LYS A 36 36.12 22.23 1.72
C LYS A 36 35.39 23.28 0.87
N GLY A 37 35.45 24.53 1.29
CA GLY A 37 34.79 25.64 0.58
C GLY A 37 35.29 25.80 -0.86
N SER A 38 36.61 25.98 -1.01
CA SER A 38 37.32 26.09 -2.29
C SER A 38 38.12 24.83 -2.58
N GLY A 39 38.22 24.45 -3.85
CA GLY A 39 39.05 23.33 -4.28
C GLY A 39 38.60 21.95 -3.76
N ARG A 40 37.30 21.77 -3.50
CA ARG A 40 36.76 20.50 -3.02
C ARG A 40 36.91 19.36 -4.02
N TYR A 41 37.17 18.18 -3.48
CA TYR A 41 37.29 16.93 -4.22
C TYR A 41 36.40 15.87 -3.60
N PHE A 42 35.81 15.04 -4.45
CA PHE A 42 34.86 14.00 -4.04
C PHE A 42 35.45 12.63 -4.36
N SER A 43 35.51 11.77 -3.34
CA SER A 43 35.85 10.36 -3.48
C SER A 43 34.65 9.56 -4.02
N ALA A 44 34.87 8.30 -4.40
CA ALA A 44 33.78 7.42 -4.83
C ALA A 44 32.72 7.22 -3.72
N SER A 45 33.15 7.14 -2.46
CA SER A 45 32.25 7.04 -1.30
C SER A 45 31.35 8.27 -1.16
N ASP A 46 31.93 9.47 -1.32
CA ASP A 46 31.17 10.73 -1.29
C ASP A 46 30.10 10.76 -2.39
N LEU A 47 30.42 10.25 -3.57
CA LEU A 47 29.48 10.16 -4.67
C LEU A 47 28.33 9.20 -4.34
N SER A 48 28.63 8.01 -3.77
CA SER A 48 27.59 7.04 -3.35
C SER A 48 26.63 7.66 -2.33
N ILE A 49 27.14 8.41 -1.36
CA ILE A 49 26.33 9.12 -0.36
C ILE A 49 25.48 10.20 -1.01
N LEU A 50 26.06 11.03 -1.89
CA LEU A 50 25.32 12.09 -2.58
C LEU A 50 24.24 11.54 -3.51
N GLU A 51 24.48 10.42 -4.19
CA GLU A 51 23.50 9.80 -5.07
C GLU A 51 22.36 9.15 -4.28
N GLU A 52 22.66 8.49 -3.16
CA GLU A 52 21.64 7.94 -2.29
C GLU A 52 20.78 9.05 -1.67
N ALA A 53 21.40 10.14 -1.21
CA ALA A 53 20.70 11.32 -0.73
C ALA A 53 19.79 11.91 -1.81
N ARG A 54 20.28 12.01 -3.06
CA ARG A 54 19.50 12.48 -4.21
C ARG A 54 18.30 11.58 -4.48
N ARG A 55 18.49 10.26 -4.43
CA ARG A 55 17.45 9.25 -4.65
C ARG A 55 16.32 9.40 -3.63
N LEU A 56 16.66 9.52 -2.36
CA LEU A 56 15.68 9.68 -1.27
C LEU A 56 14.94 11.02 -1.35
N LEU A 57 15.65 12.12 -1.62
CA LEU A 57 15.03 13.44 -1.83
C LEU A 57 14.06 13.43 -3.02
N ARG A 58 14.41 12.74 -4.12
CA ARG A 58 13.51 12.58 -5.29
C ARG A 58 12.29 11.72 -4.96
N ALA A 59 12.41 10.79 -4.02
CA ALA A 59 11.28 10.02 -3.49
C ALA A 59 10.38 10.84 -2.54
N GLY A 60 10.68 12.13 -2.31
CA GLY A 60 9.86 13.03 -1.52
C GLY A 60 10.22 13.09 -0.03
N TRP A 61 11.31 12.43 0.38
CA TRP A 61 11.77 12.44 1.78
C TRP A 61 12.28 13.82 2.18
N LYS A 62 12.10 14.20 3.44
CA LYS A 62 12.65 15.43 4.00
C LYS A 62 14.13 15.26 4.34
N VAL A 63 14.88 16.36 4.35
CA VAL A 63 16.34 16.36 4.62
C VAL A 63 16.70 15.65 5.93
N ASP A 64 15.89 15.83 6.98
CA ASP A 64 16.12 15.18 8.28
C ASP A 64 15.92 13.65 8.20
N GLU A 65 14.88 13.20 7.48
CA GLU A 65 14.61 11.77 7.26
C GLU A 65 15.71 11.12 6.43
N VAL A 66 16.19 11.82 5.39
CA VAL A 66 17.33 11.37 4.58
C VAL A 66 18.60 11.26 5.44
N SER A 67 18.81 12.19 6.37
CA SER A 67 19.98 12.15 7.25
C SER A 67 19.95 10.96 8.22
N GLU A 68 18.77 10.58 8.72
CA GLU A 68 18.65 9.38 9.54
C GLU A 68 18.94 8.11 8.73
N GLU A 69 18.43 8.02 7.50
CA GLU A 69 18.70 6.88 6.62
C GLU A 69 20.19 6.75 6.26
N LEU A 70 20.86 7.88 5.99
CA LEU A 70 22.29 7.89 5.67
C LEU A 70 23.19 7.41 6.81
N LYS A 71 22.74 7.43 8.08
CA LYS A 71 23.50 6.84 9.20
C LYS A 71 23.61 5.33 9.11
N LEU A 72 22.62 4.69 8.49
CA LEU A 72 22.55 3.24 8.31
C LEU A 72 23.15 2.80 6.95
N PHE A 73 23.38 3.76 6.07
CA PHE A 73 23.89 3.50 4.72
C PHE A 73 25.38 3.20 4.72
N ASN A 74 25.75 2.03 4.18
CA ASN A 74 27.14 1.66 3.93
C ASN A 74 27.51 1.95 2.46
N PRO A 75 28.33 2.97 2.16
CA PRO A 75 28.68 3.33 0.78
C PRO A 75 29.50 2.25 0.06
N GLU A 76 30.16 1.35 0.78
CA GLU A 76 30.92 0.23 0.19
C GLU A 76 30.02 -0.89 -0.36
N GLU A 77 28.78 -1.00 0.12
CA GLU A 77 27.80 -1.98 -0.36
C GLU A 77 27.16 -1.58 -1.68
N ARG A 78 27.17 -0.28 -2.00
CA ARG A 78 26.68 0.29 -3.27
C ARG A 78 27.68 1.26 -3.87
N PRO A 79 28.84 0.77 -4.35
CA PRO A 79 29.86 1.62 -4.93
C PRO A 79 29.39 2.16 -6.27
N ILE A 80 29.52 3.46 -6.47
CA ILE A 80 29.37 4.05 -7.81
C ILE A 80 30.55 3.61 -8.67
N GLN A 81 30.25 2.88 -9.75
CA GLN A 81 31.24 2.50 -10.75
C GLN A 81 31.38 3.65 -11.75
N LEU A 82 32.56 4.28 -11.72
CA LEU A 82 32.97 5.26 -12.72
C LEU A 82 33.53 4.48 -13.92
N GLY A 83 32.97 4.68 -15.11
CA GLY A 83 33.55 4.20 -16.36
C GLY A 83 34.89 4.89 -16.66
N GLU A 84 35.65 4.36 -17.62
CA GLU A 84 36.99 4.88 -17.99
C GLU A 84 36.96 6.36 -18.41
N ASP A 85 35.83 6.83 -18.95
CA ASP A 85 35.62 8.22 -19.37
C ASP A 85 34.97 9.11 -18.29
N GLY A 86 34.77 8.57 -17.09
CA GLY A 86 34.10 9.28 -16.00
C GLY A 86 32.59 9.38 -16.16
N GLU A 87 31.95 8.53 -16.96
CA GLU A 87 30.50 8.34 -16.94
C GLU A 87 30.08 7.44 -15.75
N VAL A 88 28.95 7.73 -15.11
CA VAL A 88 28.36 6.79 -14.14
C VAL A 88 27.81 5.62 -14.93
N VAL A 89 28.42 4.45 -14.78
CA VAL A 89 27.77 3.21 -15.17
C VAL A 89 26.75 2.94 -14.07
N LEU A 90 25.54 3.49 -14.21
CA LEU A 90 24.40 3.06 -13.41
C LEU A 90 24.20 1.59 -13.78
N ALA A 91 24.70 0.70 -12.93
CA ALA A 91 24.55 -0.74 -13.11
C ALA A 91 23.09 -1.01 -13.52
N GLU A 92 22.91 -1.75 -14.60
CA GLU A 92 21.63 -2.06 -15.26
C GLU A 92 20.57 -2.65 -14.30
N SER A 93 20.93 -2.91 -13.04
CA SER A 93 20.09 -3.22 -11.88
C SER A 93 18.89 -2.28 -11.69
N GLN A 94 19.05 -0.96 -11.89
CA GLN A 94 17.94 -0.02 -11.63
C GLN A 94 16.79 -0.13 -12.64
N ARG A 95 17.06 -0.48 -13.90
CA ARG A 95 15.98 -0.69 -14.89
C ARG A 95 15.23 -1.99 -14.66
N GLY A 96 15.93 -3.04 -14.24
CA GLY A 96 15.32 -4.33 -13.88
C GLY A 96 14.40 -4.21 -12.65
N GLU A 97 14.86 -3.52 -11.61
CA GLU A 97 14.09 -3.28 -10.38
C GLU A 97 12.85 -2.41 -10.64
N VAL A 98 12.98 -1.35 -11.44
CA VAL A 98 11.83 -0.50 -11.82
C VAL A 98 10.81 -1.28 -12.65
N ASN A 99 11.24 -2.16 -13.56
CA ASN A 99 10.31 -3.03 -14.31
C ASN A 99 9.61 -4.05 -13.40
N LEU A 100 10.34 -4.64 -12.45
CA LEU A 100 9.75 -5.56 -11.47
C LEU A 100 8.74 -4.83 -10.58
N MET A 101 9.04 -3.60 -10.17
CA MET A 101 8.14 -2.77 -9.38
C MET A 101 6.86 -2.42 -10.16
N HIS A 102 6.96 -2.06 -11.44
CA HIS A 102 5.78 -1.82 -12.29
C HIS A 102 4.92 -3.08 -12.47
N GLN A 103 5.55 -4.26 -12.63
CA GLN A 103 4.83 -5.54 -12.70
C GLN A 103 4.12 -5.85 -11.38
N LEU A 104 4.77 -5.61 -10.24
CA LEU A 104 4.16 -5.76 -8.91
C LEU A 104 2.96 -4.82 -8.74
N ILE A 105 3.10 -3.53 -9.08
CA ILE A 105 2.02 -2.53 -9.00
C ILE A 105 0.82 -2.98 -9.86
N ALA A 106 1.04 -3.33 -11.12
CA ALA A 106 -0.04 -3.79 -12.01
C ALA A 106 -0.75 -5.06 -11.47
N THR A 107 0.01 -5.97 -10.85
CA THR A 107 -0.55 -7.18 -10.23
C THR A 107 -1.41 -6.84 -9.00
N TYR A 108 -0.97 -5.89 -8.17
CA TYR A 108 -1.73 -5.45 -7.00
C TYR A 108 -2.98 -4.67 -7.39
N GLU A 109 -2.91 -3.83 -8.41
CA GLU A 109 -4.07 -3.10 -8.95
C GLU A 109 -5.14 -4.05 -9.49
N GLY A 110 -4.74 -5.07 -10.25
CA GLY A 110 -5.67 -6.10 -10.73
C GLY A 110 -6.36 -6.84 -9.58
N ARG A 111 -5.60 -7.26 -8.55
CA ARG A 111 -6.18 -7.92 -7.36
C ARG A 111 -7.11 -7.02 -6.55
N LEU A 112 -6.88 -5.71 -6.54
CA LEU A 112 -7.77 -4.75 -5.88
C LEU A 112 -9.09 -4.64 -6.64
N GLN A 113 -9.04 -4.56 -7.98
CA GLN A 113 -10.25 -4.55 -8.81
C GLN A 113 -11.07 -5.84 -8.63
N ASP A 114 -10.43 -7.01 -8.60
CA ASP A 114 -11.13 -8.28 -8.36
C ASP A 114 -11.83 -8.29 -6.99
N LYS A 115 -11.20 -7.70 -5.96
CA LYS A 115 -11.79 -7.57 -4.62
C LYS A 115 -12.98 -6.63 -4.61
N ASP A 116 -12.93 -5.53 -5.35
CA ASP A 116 -14.05 -4.59 -5.45
C ASP A 116 -15.27 -5.23 -6.11
N VAL A 117 -15.07 -6.05 -7.15
CA VAL A 117 -16.13 -6.85 -7.77
C VAL A 117 -16.74 -7.82 -6.76
N LEU A 118 -15.92 -8.59 -6.03
CA LEU A 118 -16.41 -9.51 -5.00
C LEU A 118 -17.19 -8.79 -3.88
N ILE A 119 -16.72 -7.61 -3.46
CA ILE A 119 -17.42 -6.80 -2.46
C ILE A 119 -18.79 -6.36 -2.98
N GLN A 120 -18.88 -5.98 -4.25
CA GLN A 120 -20.14 -5.59 -4.87
C GLN A 120 -21.10 -6.78 -4.97
N GLU A 121 -20.64 -7.94 -5.43
CA GLU A 121 -21.43 -9.17 -5.48
C GLU A 121 -21.96 -9.58 -4.10
N LEU A 122 -21.12 -9.49 -3.05
CA LEU A 122 -21.54 -9.77 -1.67
C LEU A 122 -22.58 -8.76 -1.17
N LYS A 123 -22.46 -7.48 -1.51
CA LYS A 123 -23.45 -6.45 -1.16
C LYS A 123 -24.79 -6.72 -1.84
N GLU A 124 -24.78 -7.03 -3.13
CA GLU A 124 -25.99 -7.36 -3.89
C GLU A 124 -26.64 -8.65 -3.38
N GLY A 125 -25.83 -9.69 -3.11
CA GLY A 125 -26.30 -10.94 -2.52
C GLY A 125 -26.95 -10.72 -1.16
N LYS A 126 -26.34 -9.90 -0.29
CA LYS A 126 -26.92 -9.52 1.00
C LYS A 126 -28.24 -8.77 0.84
N ALA A 127 -28.34 -7.85 -0.12
CA ALA A 127 -29.58 -7.10 -0.37
C ALA A 127 -30.73 -8.05 -0.77
N ARG A 128 -30.49 -8.99 -1.69
CA ARG A 128 -31.48 -9.99 -2.09
C ARG A 128 -31.90 -10.90 -0.94
N GLN A 129 -30.96 -11.28 -0.06
CA GLN A 129 -31.27 -12.06 1.13
C GLN A 129 -32.14 -11.29 2.13
N MET A 130 -31.89 -10.00 2.33
CA MET A 130 -32.72 -9.16 3.19
C MET A 130 -34.14 -9.01 2.63
N GLU A 131 -34.28 -8.81 1.33
CA GLU A 131 -35.59 -8.75 0.66
C GLU A 131 -36.38 -10.05 0.86
N LYS A 132 -35.74 -11.21 0.63
CA LYS A 132 -36.37 -12.51 0.88
C LYS A 132 -36.79 -12.71 2.34
N LEU A 133 -36.00 -12.21 3.29
CA LEU A 133 -36.37 -12.26 4.72
C LEU A 133 -37.57 -11.38 5.04
N ASP A 134 -37.68 -10.22 4.40
CA ASP A 134 -38.83 -9.33 4.56
C ASP A 134 -40.12 -9.95 4.01
N ASP A 135 -40.04 -10.59 2.84
CA ASP A 135 -41.17 -11.32 2.25
C ASP A 135 -41.64 -12.49 3.13
N LEU A 136 -40.70 -13.30 3.64
CA LEU A 136 -41.02 -14.40 4.55
C LEU A 136 -41.62 -13.92 5.88
N ARG A 137 -41.26 -12.73 6.34
CA ARG A 137 -41.87 -12.11 7.52
C ARG A 137 -43.32 -11.71 7.25
N LYS A 138 -43.59 -11.06 6.12
CA LYS A 138 -44.96 -10.71 5.70
C LYS A 138 -45.83 -11.94 5.53
N GLU A 139 -45.30 -13.01 4.94
CA GLU A 139 -46.02 -14.28 4.80
C GLU A 139 -46.34 -14.91 6.16
N ASN A 140 -45.38 -14.90 7.10
CA ASN A 140 -45.61 -15.37 8.47
C ASN A 140 -46.68 -14.55 9.20
N GLU A 141 -46.68 -13.23 9.03
CA GLU A 141 -47.70 -12.36 9.62
C GLU A 141 -49.08 -12.66 9.05
N ALA A 142 -49.20 -12.81 7.73
CA ALA A 142 -50.45 -13.19 7.08
C ALA A 142 -50.97 -14.56 7.57
N LEU A 143 -50.09 -15.56 7.67
CA LEU A 143 -50.44 -16.89 8.19
C LEU A 143 -50.90 -16.82 9.66
N LYS A 144 -50.25 -16.01 10.50
CA LYS A 144 -50.68 -15.79 11.89
C LYS A 144 -52.07 -15.18 11.95
N THR A 145 -52.35 -14.16 11.14
CA THR A 145 -53.69 -13.56 11.07
C THR A 145 -54.74 -14.57 10.62
N SER A 146 -54.45 -15.37 9.57
CA SER A 146 -55.37 -16.43 9.14
C SER A 146 -55.59 -17.49 10.23
N LEU A 147 -54.57 -17.83 11.02
CA LEU A 147 -54.68 -18.77 12.12
C LEU A 147 -55.56 -18.21 13.25
N GLU A 148 -55.36 -16.94 13.62
CA GLU A 148 -56.22 -16.24 14.60
C GLU A 148 -57.69 -16.15 14.13
N GLU A 149 -57.93 -15.93 12.84
CA GLU A 149 -59.28 -15.94 12.25
C GLU A 149 -59.91 -17.34 12.32
N LEU A 150 -59.16 -18.38 11.98
CA LEU A 150 -59.63 -19.77 12.10
C LEU A 150 -59.93 -20.13 13.56
N GLU A 151 -59.11 -19.71 14.52
CA GLU A 151 -59.38 -19.91 15.95
C GLU A 151 -60.64 -19.16 16.43
N ARG A 152 -60.90 -17.96 15.89
CA ARG A 152 -62.15 -17.21 16.17
C ARG A 152 -63.38 -17.86 15.55
N LEU A 153 -63.24 -18.44 14.36
CA LEU A 153 -64.32 -19.07 13.61
C LEU A 153 -64.57 -20.52 14.04
N ALA A 154 -63.59 -21.18 14.65
CA ALA A 154 -63.77 -22.47 15.30
C ALA A 154 -64.73 -22.28 16.49
N PRO A 155 -65.97 -22.79 16.43
CA PRO A 155 -66.85 -22.76 17.59
C PRO A 155 -66.17 -23.57 18.70
N GLN A 156 -66.39 -23.20 19.98
CA GLN A 156 -66.02 -23.94 21.19
C GLN A 156 -66.67 -25.35 21.27
N SER A 157 -66.65 -26.13 20.20
CA SER A 157 -67.49 -27.32 20.00
C SER A 157 -66.73 -28.64 20.02
N VAL A 158 -65.40 -28.65 20.19
CA VAL A 158 -64.64 -29.92 20.28
C VAL A 158 -64.26 -30.28 21.73
N GLY A 159 -64.65 -29.47 22.73
CA GLY A 159 -64.14 -29.62 24.09
C GLY A 159 -65.02 -30.33 25.15
N ARG A 160 -66.27 -30.78 24.86
CA ARG A 160 -67.15 -31.22 25.98
C ARG A 160 -68.04 -32.46 25.84
N ASN A 161 -68.12 -33.16 24.71
CA ASN A 161 -69.19 -34.17 24.52
C ASN A 161 -68.77 -35.59 24.09
N TYR A 162 -67.62 -36.13 24.53
CA TYR A 162 -67.29 -37.56 24.29
C TYR A 162 -66.75 -38.33 25.51
N LEU A 163 -67.10 -37.94 26.74
CA LEU A 163 -66.93 -38.78 27.94
C LEU A 163 -68.27 -39.33 28.45
N GLY A 164 -69.17 -39.69 27.53
CA GLY A 164 -70.44 -40.35 27.83
C GLY A 164 -70.41 -41.83 27.50
N ARG A 165 -70.33 -42.66 28.55
CA ARG A 165 -70.71 -44.10 28.62
C ARG A 165 -69.83 -45.11 27.88
N LEU A 166 -68.88 -45.68 28.61
CA LEU A 166 -68.52 -47.09 28.45
C LEU A 166 -69.62 -47.96 29.10
N PRO A 167 -70.11 -49.04 28.46
CA PRO A 167 -71.04 -49.96 29.09
C PRO A 167 -70.29 -50.85 30.10
N ASN A 168 -70.82 -50.95 31.32
CA ASN A 168 -70.42 -51.94 32.31
C ASN A 168 -70.54 -53.36 31.74
N ARG A 169 -69.50 -54.15 31.93
CA ARG A 169 -69.57 -55.62 31.99
C ARG A 169 -69.24 -56.06 33.40
#